data_AF-A0A165WLK2-F1
#
_entry.id   AF-A0A165WLK2-F1
#
_cell.length_a   1.000
_cell.length_b   1.000
_cell.length_c   1.000
_cell.angle_alpha   90.00
_cell.angle_beta   90.00
_cell.angle_gamma   90.00
#
_symmetry.space_group_name_H-M   'P 1'
#
loop_
_entity.id
_entity.type
_entity.pdbx_description
1 polymer ?
#
loop_
_entity_poly.entity_id
_entity_poly.type
_entity_poly.pdbx_seq_one_letter_code
_entity_poly.pdbx_strand_id
1 'polypeptide(L)'
;WGGAEDQAAEIEAGNANAKNWTEEAEKVIKRTVRNLYSCFVVSVTHDILDDDDYYDHMRRKEISNVEEGEDWEMEYTRYNKDISRSVQKDTDLVSWWGKHATEYPILARIALDVLPVQASSVACERLFSSGKHTASDLRSRLGADKFEQLQLLKFAWKKSLIDLASENAMYEEEI
;
A
#
# COMPACT_ATOMS: atom_id res chain seq x y z
N TRP A 1 7.41 23.79 5.34
CA TRP A 1 8.20 23.16 6.41
C TRP A 1 9.30 22.33 5.80
N GLY A 2 10.51 22.90 5.75
CA GLY A 2 11.75 22.24 5.29
C GLY A 2 12.17 22.54 3.85
N GLY A 3 11.52 23.51 3.16
CA GLY A 3 11.89 23.95 1.81
C GLY A 3 12.98 25.02 1.79
N ALA A 4 13.36 25.50 0.60
CA ALA A 4 14.41 26.51 0.42
C ALA A 4 14.08 27.86 1.09
N GLU A 5 12.81 28.25 1.10
CA GLU A 5 12.35 29.47 1.78
C GLU A 5 12.48 29.36 3.31
N ASP A 6 12.13 28.20 3.87
CA ASP A 6 12.27 27.93 5.30
C ASP A 6 13.76 27.84 5.71
N GLN A 7 14.62 27.29 4.83
CA GLN A 7 16.06 27.25 5.05
C GLN A 7 16.66 28.67 5.07
N ALA A 8 16.27 29.53 4.13
CA ALA A 8 16.74 30.91 4.06
C ALA A 8 16.30 31.71 5.30
N ALA A 9 15.06 31.53 5.75
CA ALA A 9 14.55 32.16 6.97
C ALA A 9 15.31 31.71 8.23
N GLU A 10 15.69 30.43 8.33
CA GLU A 10 16.47 29.89 9.45
C GLU A 10 17.95 30.34 9.42
N ILE A 11 18.54 30.50 8.23
CA ILE A 11 19.89 31.09 8.07
C ILE A 11 19.89 32.57 8.48
N GLU A 12 18.85 33.33 8.10
CA GLU A 12 18.66 34.73 8.49
C GLU A 12 18.42 34.88 10.01
N ALA A 13 17.78 33.90 10.64
CA ALA A 13 17.64 33.80 12.10
C ALA A 13 18.94 33.39 12.83
N GLY A 14 20.05 33.17 12.11
CA GLY A 14 21.37 32.89 12.66
C GLY A 14 21.75 31.41 12.77
N ASN A 15 20.95 30.50 12.20
CA ASN A 15 21.27 29.08 12.17
C ASN A 15 22.08 28.72 10.91
N ALA A 16 23.41 28.77 11.03
CA ALA A 16 24.33 28.45 9.94
C ALA A 16 24.24 27.00 9.41
N ASN A 17 23.56 26.10 10.15
CA ASN A 17 23.42 24.69 9.80
C ASN A 17 22.01 24.34 9.30
N ALA A 18 21.17 25.32 8.97
CA ALA A 18 19.84 25.06 8.45
C ALA A 18 19.94 24.26 7.14
N LYS A 19 19.27 23.10 7.11
CA LYS A 19 19.34 22.14 6.01
C LYS A 19 18.03 22.16 5.24
N ASN A 20 18.12 22.18 3.91
CA ASN A 20 16.96 21.94 3.05
C ASN A 20 16.60 20.45 3.11
N TRP A 21 15.60 20.12 3.92
CA TRP A 21 15.14 18.74 4.08
C TRP A 21 14.43 18.21 2.83
N THR A 22 13.84 19.08 2.01
CA THR A 22 13.20 18.67 0.74
C THR A 22 14.23 18.17 -0.28
N GLU A 23 15.34 18.89 -0.47
CA GLU A 23 16.43 18.46 -1.36
C GLU A 23 17.14 17.19 -0.87
N GLU A 24 17.31 17.05 0.44
CA GLU A 24 17.92 15.85 1.02
C GLU A 24 17.02 14.62 0.88
N ALA A 25 15.71 14.77 1.06
CA ALA A 25 14.75 13.70 0.82
C ALA A 25 14.80 13.25 -0.65
N GLU A 26 14.81 14.21 -1.57
CA GLU A 26 14.92 13.93 -3.02
C GLU A 26 16.22 13.18 -3.36
N LYS A 27 17.33 13.59 -2.77
CA LYS A 27 18.64 12.96 -2.96
C LYS A 27 18.68 11.53 -2.43
N VAL A 28 18.03 11.26 -1.29
CA VAL A 28 17.90 9.90 -0.74
C VAL A 28 17.10 9.02 -1.69
N ILE A 29 15.97 9.51 -2.20
CA ILE A 29 15.13 8.78 -3.16
C ILE A 29 15.90 8.48 -4.45
N LYS A 30 16.58 9.49 -5.03
CA LYS A 30 17.40 9.29 -6.24
C LYS A 30 18.50 8.25 -6.04
N ARG A 31 19.10 8.18 -4.84
CA ARG A 31 20.12 7.18 -4.50
C ARG A 31 19.54 5.77 -4.34
N THR A 32 18.43 5.62 -3.63
CA THR A 32 17.80 4.30 -3.42
C THR A 32 17.30 3.72 -4.73
N VAL A 33 16.65 4.54 -5.55
CA VAL A 33 16.12 4.15 -6.87
C VAL A 33 17.25 3.70 -7.80
N ARG A 34 18.37 4.44 -7.87
CA ARG A 34 19.55 4.04 -8.65
C ARG A 34 20.13 2.68 -8.22
N ASN A 35 20.19 2.43 -6.92
CA ASN A 35 20.70 1.16 -6.40
C ASN A 35 19.76 -0.01 -6.71
N LEU A 36 18.45 0.20 -6.68
CA LEU A 36 17.46 -0.81 -7.06
C LEU A 36 17.59 -1.17 -8.54
N TYR A 37 17.77 -0.18 -9.43
CA TYR A 37 17.96 -0.43 -10.86
C TYR A 37 19.33 -1.03 -11.20
N SER A 38 20.37 -0.78 -10.41
CA SER A 38 21.70 -1.38 -10.60
C SER A 38 21.80 -2.84 -10.15
N CYS A 39 20.87 -3.35 -9.33
CA CYS A 39 20.91 -4.72 -8.78
C CYS A 39 20.00 -5.70 -9.55
N PHE A 40 19.34 -5.26 -10.61
CA PHE A 40 18.36 -6.07 -11.34
C PHE A 40 18.97 -6.77 -12.56
N VAL A 41 20.06 -7.53 -12.36
CA VAL A 41 20.49 -8.54 -13.33
C VAL A 41 20.58 -9.88 -12.61
N VAL A 42 19.41 -10.41 -12.24
CA VAL A 42 19.29 -11.78 -11.72
C VAL A 42 18.94 -12.67 -12.90
N SER A 43 19.86 -13.55 -13.26
CA SER A 43 19.63 -14.65 -14.20
C SER A 43 18.72 -15.68 -13.51
N VAL A 44 17.44 -15.70 -13.85
CA VAL A 44 16.47 -16.66 -13.28
C VAL A 44 16.57 -17.98 -14.03
N THR A 45 16.93 -19.04 -13.32
CA THR A 45 16.76 -20.43 -13.75
C THR A 45 15.27 -20.78 -13.71
N HIS A 46 14.76 -21.18 -14.87
CA HIS A 46 13.39 -21.62 -15.12
C HIS A 46 13.10 -22.92 -14.37
N ASP A 47 12.41 -22.88 -13.23
CA ASP A 47 11.64 -24.03 -12.72
C ASP A 47 10.63 -23.59 -11.63
N ILE A 48 9.36 -24.00 -11.85
CA ILE A 48 8.12 -23.75 -11.09
C ILE A 48 7.53 -22.35 -11.29
N LEU A 49 6.54 -22.24 -12.19
CA LEU A 49 5.68 -21.06 -12.32
C LEU A 49 4.76 -20.98 -11.10
N ASP A 50 4.97 -19.95 -10.28
CA ASP A 50 4.11 -19.56 -9.16
C ASP A 50 2.94 -18.71 -9.72
N ASP A 51 1.77 -18.76 -9.10
CA ASP A 51 0.56 -18.03 -9.57
C ASP A 51 0.78 -16.49 -9.51
N ASP A 52 1.77 -16.04 -8.73
CA ASP A 52 2.27 -14.65 -8.66
C ASP A 52 2.93 -14.17 -9.97
N ASP A 53 3.34 -15.08 -10.85
CA ASP A 53 4.10 -14.75 -12.07
C ASP A 53 3.20 -14.26 -13.21
N TYR A 54 1.90 -14.54 -13.16
CA TYR A 54 0.96 -14.19 -14.23
C TYR A 54 0.77 -12.67 -14.34
N TYR A 55 0.58 -12.00 -13.20
CA TYR A 55 0.41 -10.56 -13.16
C TYR A 55 1.67 -9.84 -13.61
N ASP A 56 2.83 -10.29 -13.15
CA ASP A 56 4.13 -9.75 -13.54
C ASP A 56 4.46 -9.96 -15.02
N HIS A 57 4.10 -11.12 -15.59
CA HIS A 57 4.29 -11.41 -17.01
C HIS A 57 3.34 -10.61 -17.92
N MET A 58 2.05 -10.53 -17.58
CA MET A 58 1.07 -9.73 -18.32
C MET A 58 1.47 -8.24 -18.32
N ARG A 59 1.94 -7.76 -17.17
CA ARG A 59 2.41 -6.39 -16.98
C ARG A 59 3.73 -6.11 -17.69
N ARG A 60 4.66 -7.07 -17.72
CA ARG A 60 5.92 -6.91 -18.48
C ARG A 60 5.65 -6.77 -19.97
N LYS A 61 4.60 -7.43 -20.48
CA LYS A 61 4.09 -7.21 -21.84
C LYS A 61 3.48 -5.83 -22.02
N GLU A 62 2.70 -5.34 -21.07
CA GLU A 62 2.17 -3.98 -21.11
C GLU A 62 3.29 -2.93 -21.10
N ILE A 63 4.28 -3.07 -20.20
CA ILE A 63 5.47 -2.19 -20.14
C ILE A 63 6.28 -2.26 -21.43
N SER A 64 6.42 -3.43 -22.05
CA SER A 64 7.10 -3.56 -23.35
C SER A 64 6.29 -3.00 -24.52
N ASN A 65 4.98 -2.86 -24.36
CA ASN A 65 4.07 -2.29 -25.36
C ASN A 65 3.89 -0.77 -25.19
N VAL A 66 4.21 -0.22 -24.02
CA VAL A 66 4.37 1.23 -23.86
C VAL A 66 5.57 1.63 -24.73
N GLU A 67 5.30 2.39 -25.79
CA GLU A 67 6.34 3.00 -26.62
C GLU A 67 7.41 3.65 -25.71
N GLU A 68 8.69 3.60 -26.11
CA GLU A 68 9.93 4.00 -25.38
C GLU A 68 9.95 5.41 -24.70
N GLY A 69 8.83 6.12 -24.57
CA GLY A 69 8.78 7.57 -24.35
C GLY A 69 8.19 8.12 -23.05
N GLU A 70 7.68 7.33 -22.10
CA GLU A 70 7.17 7.90 -20.83
C GLU A 70 7.93 7.38 -19.61
N ASP A 71 8.97 8.15 -19.25
CA ASP A 71 9.68 8.02 -17.98
C ASP A 71 8.76 8.34 -16.80
N TRP A 72 9.02 7.74 -15.63
CA TRP A 72 8.23 7.98 -14.41
C TRP A 72 8.16 9.47 -14.04
N GLU A 73 9.19 10.24 -14.41
CA GLU A 73 9.29 11.68 -14.19
C GLU A 73 8.29 12.47 -15.05
N MET A 74 8.01 12.01 -16.27
CA MET A 74 6.99 12.62 -17.14
C MET A 74 5.58 12.32 -16.65
N GLU A 75 5.34 11.07 -16.24
CA GLU A 75 4.07 10.65 -15.64
C GLU A 75 3.77 11.45 -14.36
N TYR A 76 4.78 11.60 -13.50
CA TYR A 76 4.74 12.43 -12.29
C TYR A 76 4.44 13.90 -12.59
N THR A 77 5.13 14.47 -13.59
CA THR A 77 4.91 15.87 -14.00
C THR A 77 3.49 16.07 -14.55
N ARG A 78 2.94 15.09 -15.27
CA ARG A 78 1.56 15.11 -15.76
C ARG A 78 0.57 15.08 -14.59
N TYR A 79 0.74 14.14 -13.66
CA TYR A 79 -0.11 14.03 -12.47
C TYR A 79 -0.11 15.32 -11.63
N ASN A 80 1.06 15.93 -11.40
CA ASN A 80 1.16 17.17 -10.63
C ASN A 80 0.51 18.38 -11.32
N LYS A 81 0.49 18.41 -12.66
CA LYS A 81 -0.18 19.47 -13.42
C LYS A 81 -1.69 19.30 -13.43
N ASP A 82 -2.16 18.06 -13.44
CA ASP A 82 -3.58 17.72 -13.48
C ASP A 82 -4.10 17.46 -12.06
N ILE A 83 -4.30 18.54 -11.29
CA ILE A 83 -4.94 18.44 -9.97
C ILE A 83 -6.38 17.95 -10.19
N SER A 84 -6.61 16.66 -9.95
CA SER A 84 -7.92 16.03 -10.05
C SER A 84 -8.90 16.68 -9.08
N ARG A 85 -9.75 17.57 -9.60
CA ARG A 85 -10.79 18.29 -8.83
C ARG A 85 -11.85 17.37 -8.23
N SER A 86 -11.88 16.10 -8.64
CA SER A 86 -12.82 15.09 -8.16
C SER A 86 -12.39 14.37 -6.89
N VAL A 87 -11.13 14.49 -6.45
CA VAL A 87 -10.66 13.81 -5.23
C VAL A 87 -11.11 14.62 -4.00
N GLN A 88 -12.10 14.08 -3.30
CA GLN A 88 -12.58 14.57 -2.00
C GLN A 88 -11.96 13.77 -0.85
N LYS A 89 -12.05 14.29 0.39
CA LYS A 89 -11.49 13.64 1.60
C LYS A 89 -11.96 12.19 1.79
N ASP A 90 -13.20 11.90 1.43
CA ASP A 90 -13.83 10.59 1.63
C ASP A 90 -13.69 9.67 0.41
N THR A 91 -12.87 10.05 -0.57
CA THR A 91 -12.63 9.22 -1.77
C THR A 91 -11.77 8.02 -1.42
N ASP A 92 -12.20 6.84 -1.83
CA ASP A 92 -11.36 5.65 -1.78
C ASP A 92 -10.20 5.79 -2.77
N LEU A 93 -9.02 6.13 -2.24
CA LEU A 93 -7.81 6.33 -3.03
C LEU A 93 -7.36 5.04 -3.72
N VAL A 94 -7.60 3.87 -3.13
CA VAL A 94 -7.23 2.58 -3.74
C VAL A 94 -8.10 2.33 -4.96
N SER A 95 -9.42 2.54 -4.85
CA SER A 95 -10.32 2.46 -6.00
C SER A 95 -10.00 3.51 -7.06
N TRP A 96 -9.62 4.73 -6.66
CA TRP A 96 -9.26 5.81 -7.56
C TRP A 96 -8.01 5.46 -8.40
N TRP A 97 -6.93 5.04 -7.75
CA TRP A 97 -5.70 4.63 -8.45
C TRP A 97 -5.91 3.38 -9.32
N GLY A 98 -6.79 2.47 -8.91
CA GLY A 98 -7.19 1.33 -9.74
C GLY A 98 -7.88 1.74 -11.04
N LYS A 99 -8.72 2.79 -11.02
CA LYS A 99 -9.38 3.32 -12.22
C LYS A 99 -8.44 4.09 -13.14
N HIS A 100 -7.44 4.79 -12.57
CA HIS A 100 -6.48 5.59 -13.33
C HIS A 100 -5.18 4.84 -13.65
N ALA A 101 -5.14 3.52 -13.42
CA ALA A 101 -3.96 2.69 -13.69
C ALA A 101 -3.56 2.65 -15.17
N THR A 102 -4.51 2.92 -16.08
CA THR A 102 -4.22 3.03 -17.52
C THR A 102 -3.60 4.38 -17.90
N GLU A 103 -3.89 5.44 -17.14
CA GLU A 103 -3.39 6.79 -17.38
C GLU A 103 -2.06 7.06 -16.68
N TYR A 104 -1.87 6.43 -15.51
CA TYR A 104 -0.69 6.55 -14.66
C TYR A 104 -0.17 5.17 -14.23
N PRO A 105 0.42 4.39 -15.15
CA PRO A 105 0.80 3.00 -14.87
C PRO A 105 1.90 2.85 -13.81
N ILE A 106 2.86 3.77 -13.75
CA ILE A 106 3.99 3.67 -12.82
C ILE A 106 3.58 4.19 -11.43
N LEU A 107 2.89 5.32 -11.37
CA LEU A 107 2.43 5.93 -10.12
C LEU A 107 1.30 5.12 -9.49
N ALA A 108 0.36 4.61 -10.28
CA ALA A 108 -0.70 3.74 -9.76
C ALA A 108 -0.12 2.49 -9.11
N ARG A 109 0.99 1.93 -9.63
CA ARG A 109 1.69 0.81 -8.97
C ARG A 109 2.17 1.20 -7.59
N ILE A 110 2.94 2.29 -7.48
CA ILE A 110 3.49 2.75 -6.21
C ILE A 110 2.35 3.06 -5.23
N ALA A 111 1.30 3.71 -5.71
CA ALA A 111 0.16 4.07 -4.88
C ALA A 111 -0.63 2.84 -4.39
N LEU A 112 -0.89 1.86 -5.26
CA LEU A 112 -1.59 0.62 -4.89
C LEU A 112 -0.74 -0.30 -4.01
N ASP A 113 0.58 -0.19 -4.03
CA ASP A 113 1.46 -0.94 -3.12
C ASP A 113 1.51 -0.27 -1.73
N VAL A 114 1.50 1.07 -1.66
CA VAL A 114 1.72 1.82 -0.41
C VAL A 114 0.41 2.13 0.32
N LEU A 115 -0.66 2.51 -0.38
CA LEU A 115 -1.92 2.95 0.24
C LEU A 115 -2.64 1.86 1.05
N PRO A 116 -2.67 0.58 0.62
CA PRO A 116 -3.32 -0.47 1.41
C PRO A 116 -2.55 -0.84 2.69
N VAL A 117 -1.28 -0.45 2.79
CA VAL A 117 -0.44 -0.72 3.97
C VAL A 117 -1.07 -0.04 5.18
N GLN A 118 -1.38 -0.84 6.19
CA GLN A 118 -1.96 -0.32 7.43
C GLN A 118 -0.94 0.60 8.11
N ALA A 119 -1.35 1.83 8.42
CA ALA A 119 -0.51 2.80 9.11
C ALA A 119 -0.21 2.41 10.58
N SER A 120 -0.94 1.45 11.14
CA SER A 120 -0.77 1.00 12.53
C SER A 120 -0.90 -0.51 12.68
N SER A 121 -0.27 -1.06 13.72
CA SER A 121 -0.43 -2.46 14.13
C SER A 121 -1.80 -2.77 14.72
N VAL A 122 -2.68 -1.77 14.92
CA VAL A 122 -3.98 -1.94 15.60
C VAL A 122 -4.87 -2.97 14.88
N ALA A 123 -4.82 -3.04 13.55
CA ALA A 123 -5.56 -4.06 12.80
C ALA A 123 -5.07 -5.48 13.14
N CYS A 124 -3.76 -5.67 13.21
CA CYS A 124 -3.13 -6.93 13.61
C CYS A 124 -3.43 -7.24 15.08
N GLU A 125 -3.34 -6.27 15.99
CA GLU A 125 -3.66 -6.43 17.41
C GLU A 125 -5.13 -6.82 17.64
N ARG A 126 -6.06 -6.21 16.90
CA ARG A 126 -7.48 -6.61 16.91
C ARG A 126 -7.65 -8.04 16.41
N LEU A 127 -6.95 -8.42 15.32
CA LEU A 127 -6.96 -9.78 14.81
C LEU A 127 -6.46 -10.77 15.87
N PHE A 128 -5.31 -10.51 16.49
CA PHE A 128 -4.72 -11.35 17.53
C PHE A 128 -5.58 -11.41 18.80
N SER A 129 -6.16 -10.29 19.22
CA SER A 129 -7.09 -10.25 20.35
C SER A 129 -8.33 -11.10 20.07
N SER A 130 -8.91 -11.00 18.88
CA SER A 130 -10.03 -11.85 18.47
C SER A 130 -9.65 -13.33 18.32
N GLY A 131 -8.40 -13.60 17.92
CA GLY A 131 -7.84 -14.94 17.80
C GLY A 131 -7.59 -15.60 19.16
N LYS A 132 -7.47 -14.80 20.24
CA LYS A 132 -7.31 -15.31 21.61
C LYS A 132 -8.46 -16.21 22.03
N HIS A 133 -9.70 -15.92 21.65
CA HIS A 133 -10.82 -16.83 21.95
C HIS A 133 -10.71 -18.15 21.18
N THR A 134 -10.35 -18.12 19.91
CA THR A 134 -10.09 -19.34 19.11
C THR A 134 -8.93 -20.16 19.67
N ALA A 135 -7.90 -19.50 20.21
CA ALA A 135 -6.76 -20.17 20.82
C ALA A 135 -7.05 -20.67 22.24
N SER A 136 -7.90 -19.97 23.00
CA SER A 136 -7.97 -20.08 24.45
C SER A 136 -9.24 -20.70 25.00
N ASP A 137 -10.26 -21.05 24.19
CA ASP A 137 -11.56 -21.30 24.82
C ASP A 137 -11.58 -22.53 25.75
N LEU A 138 -11.20 -23.75 25.34
CA LEU A 138 -11.45 -24.92 26.23
C LEU A 138 -10.48 -26.14 26.14
N ARG A 139 -9.20 -26.00 25.76
CA ARG A 139 -8.15 -27.06 25.54
C ARG A 139 -7.99 -27.59 24.11
N SER A 140 -8.02 -26.73 23.11
CA SER A 140 -7.63 -27.10 21.74
C SER A 140 -6.10 -27.27 21.65
N ARG A 141 -5.60 -28.50 21.43
CA ARG A 141 -4.23 -28.76 20.92
C ARG A 141 -4.14 -28.38 19.44
N LEU A 142 -4.57 -27.16 19.11
CA LEU A 142 -4.46 -26.64 17.76
C LEU A 142 -3.01 -26.26 17.52
N GLY A 143 -2.35 -26.98 16.60
CA GLY A 143 -1.05 -26.54 16.09
C GLY A 143 -1.19 -25.22 15.33
N ALA A 144 -0.06 -24.52 15.15
CA ALA A 144 0.00 -23.23 14.47
C ALA A 144 -0.70 -23.25 13.10
N ASP A 145 -0.44 -24.29 12.30
CA ASP A 145 -0.98 -24.42 10.93
C ASP A 145 -2.52 -24.47 10.92
N LYS A 146 -3.13 -25.22 11.84
CA LYS A 146 -4.60 -25.34 11.93
C LYS A 146 -5.22 -24.05 12.45
N PHE A 147 -4.52 -23.35 13.34
CA PHE A 147 -4.97 -22.07 13.86
C PHE A 147 -4.96 -21.00 12.76
N GLU A 148 -3.89 -20.94 11.96
CA GLU A 148 -3.77 -20.05 10.81
C GLU A 148 -4.90 -20.31 9.80
N GLN A 149 -5.10 -21.57 9.40
CA GLN A 149 -6.20 -21.94 8.48
C GLN A 149 -7.57 -21.50 9.01
N LEU A 150 -7.82 -21.68 10.32
CA LEU A 150 -9.08 -21.22 10.93
C LEU A 150 -9.22 -19.69 10.94
N GLN A 151 -8.14 -18.95 11.21
CA GLN A 151 -8.20 -17.48 11.16
C GLN A 151 -8.42 -16.97 9.73
N LEU A 152 -7.76 -17.57 8.74
CA LEU A 152 -7.95 -17.26 7.32
C LEU A 152 -9.40 -17.56 6.88
N LEU A 153 -9.92 -18.73 7.25
CA LEU A 153 -11.30 -19.12 6.93
C LEU A 153 -12.31 -18.17 7.59
N LYS A 154 -12.12 -17.86 8.87
CA LYS A 154 -12.94 -16.91 9.62
C LYS A 154 -12.94 -15.54 8.94
N PHE A 155 -11.79 -15.05 8.50
CA PHE A 155 -11.69 -13.76 7.82
C PHE A 155 -12.36 -13.78 6.44
N ALA A 156 -12.13 -14.82 5.65
CA ALA A 156 -12.71 -14.99 4.31
C ALA A 156 -14.25 -15.03 4.35
N TRP A 157 -14.82 -15.73 5.33
CA TRP A 157 -16.27 -15.90 5.48
C TRP A 157 -16.95 -14.77 6.25
N LYS A 158 -16.20 -13.90 6.91
CA LYS A 158 -16.76 -12.76 7.67
C LYS A 158 -17.61 -11.84 6.81
N LYS A 159 -17.29 -11.67 5.53
CA LYS A 159 -18.06 -10.83 4.60
C LYS A 159 -19.40 -11.44 4.17
N SER A 160 -19.55 -12.76 4.27
CA SER A 160 -20.75 -13.50 3.86
C SER A 160 -21.60 -14.00 5.02
N LEU A 161 -21.12 -13.85 6.26
CA LEU A 161 -21.85 -14.22 7.47
C LEU A 161 -22.76 -13.07 7.91
N ILE A 162 -24.07 -13.30 7.84
CA ILE A 162 -25.08 -12.43 8.44
C ILE A 162 -24.93 -12.55 9.96
N ASP A 163 -24.69 -11.43 10.64
CA ASP A 163 -24.63 -11.38 12.09
C ASP A 163 -26.04 -11.35 12.68
N LEU A 164 -26.65 -12.54 12.73
CA LEU A 164 -27.98 -12.75 13.31
C LEU A 164 -28.05 -12.31 14.79
N ALA A 165 -26.94 -12.30 15.52
CA ALA A 165 -26.91 -11.82 16.90
C ALA A 165 -27.03 -10.29 16.95
N SER A 166 -26.38 -9.59 16.01
CA SER A 166 -26.55 -8.14 15.87
C SER A 166 -27.93 -7.78 15.33
N GLU A 167 -28.51 -8.58 14.43
CA GLU A 167 -29.91 -8.39 14.00
C GLU A 167 -30.89 -8.59 15.17
N ASN A 168 -30.73 -9.63 15.97
CA ASN A 168 -31.59 -9.89 17.13
C ASN A 168 -31.49 -8.79 18.20
N ALA A 169 -30.31 -8.22 18.42
CA ALA A 169 -30.11 -7.11 19.36
C ALA A 169 -30.84 -5.82 18.92
N MET A 170 -31.00 -5.57 17.61
CA MET A 170 -31.78 -4.43 17.11
C MET A 170 -33.27 -4.57 17.41
N TYR A 171 -33.79 -5.80 17.52
CA TYR A 171 -35.20 -6.03 17.83
C TYR A 171 -35.52 -6.01 19.34
N GLU A 172 -34.51 -6.06 20.21
CA GLU A 172 -34.71 -5.99 21.67
C GLU A 172 -34.75 -4.54 22.22
N GLU A 173 -34.34 -3.53 21.44
CA GLU A 173 -34.42 -2.11 21.84
C GLU A 173 -35.80 -1.46 21.58
N GLU A 174 -36.77 -2.17 20.99
CA GLU A 174 -38.12 -1.68 20.70
C GLU A 174 -39.24 -2.19 21.65
N ILE A 175 -38.91 -2.73 22.84
CA ILE A 175 -39.91 -3.18 23.84
C ILE A 175 -39.81 -2.42 25.17
#